data_AF-A0A484ZMN6-F1
#
_entry.id   AF-A0A484ZMN6-F1
#
_cell.length_a   1.000
_cell.length_b   1.000
_cell.length_c   1.000
_cell.angle_alpha   90.00
_cell.angle_beta   90.00
_cell.angle_gamma   90.00
#
_symmetry.space_group_name_H-M   'P 1'
#
loop_
_entity.id
_entity.type
_entity.pdbx_description
1 polymer ?
#
loop_
_entity_poly.entity_id
_entity_poly.type
_entity_poly.pdbx_seq_one_letter_code
_entity_poly.pdbx_strand_id
1 'polypeptide(L)'
;MITGDVTEFGRKEVGDRQLFGLLGRGKSQIAYAKVNLNIVNVQTSEVVFSSQGAGEYELSNREVIGFGGTASYDSTLNGKVLDLAIREAVNNLVTGIENGAWKPAQ
;
A
#
# COMPACT_ATOMS: atom_id res chain seq x y z
N MET A 1 -4.84 -21.06 11.07
CA MET A 1 -5.47 -20.41 9.89
C MET A 1 -4.90 -19.02 9.76
N ILE A 2 -4.66 -18.54 8.54
CA ILE A 2 -4.27 -17.15 8.27
C ILE A 2 -5.48 -16.46 7.64
N THR A 3 -5.82 -15.29 8.15
CA THR A 3 -6.84 -14.41 7.59
C THR A 3 -6.21 -13.05 7.32
N GLY A 4 -6.81 -12.26 6.43
CA GLY A 4 -6.32 -10.91 6.17
C GLY A 4 -7.40 -10.00 5.63
N ASP A 5 -7.20 -8.70 5.85
CA ASP A 5 -8.11 -7.63 5.46
C ASP A 5 -7.33 -6.43 4.91
N VAL A 6 -7.92 -5.78 3.91
CA VAL A 6 -7.40 -4.51 3.38
C VAL A 6 -8.07 -3.40 4.18
N THR A 7 -7.31 -2.71 5.03
CA THR A 7 -7.86 -1.64 5.89
C THR A 7 -7.86 -0.28 5.24
N GLU A 8 -6.90 -0.04 4.34
CA GLU A 8 -6.78 1.20 3.60
C GLU A 8 -6.41 0.88 2.16
N PHE A 9 -7.06 1.56 1.22
CA PHE A 9 -6.77 1.40 -0.20
C PHE A 9 -7.25 2.62 -0.97
N GLY A 10 -6.41 3.16 -1.84
CA GLY A 10 -6.84 4.27 -2.67
C GLY A 10 -5.69 5.03 -3.32
N ARG A 11 -6.01 6.25 -3.75
CA ARG A 11 -5.05 7.22 -4.27
C ARG A 11 -5.30 8.58 -3.62
N LYS A 12 -4.24 9.27 -3.21
CA LYS A 12 -4.27 10.66 -2.76
C LYS A 12 -3.63 11.55 -3.83
N GLU A 13 -4.34 12.58 -4.28
CA GLU A 13 -3.76 13.59 -5.17
C GLU A 13 -2.99 14.62 -4.34
N VAL A 14 -1.73 14.84 -4.68
CA VAL A 14 -0.88 15.87 -4.11
C VAL A 14 -0.61 16.90 -5.21
N GLY A 15 -1.23 18.08 -5.08
CA GLY A 15 -1.01 19.18 -6.02
C GLY A 15 0.22 19.99 -5.62
N ASP A 16 1.22 20.08 -6.50
CA ASP A 16 2.31 21.03 -6.31
C ASP A 16 1.86 22.41 -6.80
N ARG A 17 1.67 23.35 -5.88
CA ARG A 17 1.35 24.75 -6.23
C ARG A 17 2.64 25.44 -6.71
N GLN A 18 3.07 25.16 -7.94
CA GLN A 18 4.12 25.98 -8.52
C GLN A 18 3.57 27.33 -9.00
N LEU A 19 3.98 28.36 -8.24
CA LEU A 19 4.09 29.78 -8.56
C LEU A 19 3.28 30.25 -9.78
N PHE A 20 2.06 30.74 -9.50
CA PHE A 20 1.31 31.66 -10.36
C PHE A 20 1.04 31.21 -11.81
N GLY A 21 0.79 29.91 -12.05
CA GLY A 21 0.12 29.46 -13.28
C GLY A 21 0.90 29.65 -14.60
N LEU A 22 2.17 30.06 -14.53
CA LEU A 22 3.03 30.33 -15.68
C LEU A 22 4.07 29.23 -15.96
N LEU A 23 4.35 28.34 -14.99
CA LEU A 23 5.41 27.31 -15.11
C LEU A 23 4.92 25.85 -15.11
N GLY A 24 3.61 25.63 -15.19
CA GLY A 24 3.01 24.30 -15.29
C GLY A 24 2.45 23.78 -13.97
N ARG A 25 1.42 22.93 -14.07
CA ARG A 25 0.82 22.24 -12.92
C ARG A 25 1.46 20.86 -12.82
N GLY A 26 2.22 20.63 -11.76
CA GLY A 26 2.62 19.29 -11.35
C GLY A 26 1.49 18.66 -10.53
N LYS A 27 0.84 17.62 -11.05
CA LYS A 27 -0.05 16.78 -10.26
C LYS A 27 0.70 15.49 -9.94
N SER A 28 0.92 15.24 -8.64
CA SER A 28 1.37 13.93 -8.18
C SER A 28 0.16 13.14 -7.68
N GLN A 29 0.09 11.86 -7.98
CA GLN A 29 -0.87 10.92 -7.40
C GLN A 29 -0.12 9.84 -6.65
N ILE A 30 -0.41 9.65 -5.37
CA ILE A 30 0.17 8.58 -4.57
C ILE A 30 -0.89 7.51 -4.40
N ALA A 31 -0.67 6.33 -4.99
CA ALA A 31 -1.44 5.14 -4.69
C ALA A 31 -0.96 4.56 -3.35
N TYR A 32 -1.89 4.02 -2.56
CA TYR A 32 -1.57 3.44 -1.26
C TYR A 32 -2.47 2.23 -0.95
N ALA A 33 -1.92 1.31 -0.15
CA ALA A 33 -2.65 0.19 0.45
C ALA A 33 -2.11 -0.11 1.85
N LYS A 34 -2.98 -0.61 2.74
CA LYS A 34 -2.60 -1.25 4.00
C LYS A 34 -3.35 -2.55 4.16
N VAL A 35 -2.63 -3.57 4.62
CA VAL A 35 -3.14 -4.93 4.80
C VAL A 35 -2.80 -5.42 6.20
N ASN A 36 -3.79 -5.98 6.87
CA ASN A 36 -3.61 -6.75 8.10
C ASN A 36 -3.62 -8.24 7.79
N LEU A 37 -2.79 -8.99 8.50
CA LEU A 37 -2.80 -10.44 8.55
C LEU A 37 -2.99 -10.89 10.00
N ASN A 38 -3.97 -11.75 10.25
CA ASN A 38 -4.27 -12.32 11.56
C ASN A 38 -4.08 -13.84 11.53
N ILE A 39 -3.28 -14.34 12.47
CA ILE A 39 -3.10 -15.76 12.72
C ILE A 39 -4.14 -16.20 13.73
N VAL A 40 -5.01 -17.11 13.31
CA VAL A 40 -6.10 -17.63 14.11
C VAL A 40 -5.83 -19.09 14.50
N ASN A 41 -5.89 -19.38 15.79
CA ASN A 41 -5.90 -20.75 16.30
C ASN A 41 -7.25 -21.39 15.96
N VAL A 42 -7.24 -22.47 15.19
CA VAL A 42 -8.47 -23.13 14.70
C VAL A 42 -9.20 -23.92 15.79
N GLN A 43 -8.54 -24.25 16.90
CA GLN A 43 -9.14 -24.98 18.02
C GLN A 43 -9.85 -24.02 18.98
N THR A 44 -9.25 -22.86 19.25
CA THR A 44 -9.79 -21.87 20.20
C THR A 44 -10.52 -20.70 19.54
N SER A 45 -10.37 -20.53 18.22
CA SER A 45 -10.84 -19.37 17.45
C SER A 45 -10.21 -18.02 17.86
N GLU A 46 -9.14 -18.04 18.65
CA GLU A 46 -8.45 -16.82 19.09
C GLU A 46 -7.42 -16.35 18.06
N VAL A 47 -7.28 -15.03 17.93
CA VAL A 47 -6.16 -14.42 17.22
C VAL A 47 -4.93 -14.51 18.10
N VAL A 48 -3.94 -15.29 17.67
CA VAL A 48 -2.71 -15.54 18.44
C VAL A 48 -1.55 -14.64 18.02
N PHE A 49 -1.64 -14.04 16.83
CA PHE A 49 -0.67 -13.08 16.34
C PHE A 49 -1.27 -12.26 15.20
N SER A 50 -0.81 -11.02 15.05
CA SER A 50 -1.19 -10.15 13.94
C SER A 50 0.01 -9.39 13.41
N SER A 51 -0.02 -9.10 12.12
CA SER A 51 0.99 -8.27 11.44
C SER A 51 0.31 -7.35 10.45
N GLN A 52 0.89 -6.18 10.21
CA GLN A 52 0.39 -5.21 9.25
C GLN A 52 1.50 -4.86 8.25
N GLY A 53 1.11 -4.54 7.03
CA GLY A 53 1.99 -3.98 6.01
C GLY A 53 1.31 -2.87 5.24
N ALA A 54 2.12 -1.97 4.68
CA ALA A 54 1.72 -0.83 3.90
C ALA A 54 2.49 -0.78 2.57
N GLY A 55 1.86 -0.18 1.56
CA GLY A 55 2.49 0.02 0.26
C GLY A 55 2.08 1.38 -0.26
N GLU A 56 3.04 2.19 -0.68
CA GLU A 56 2.78 3.44 -1.38
C GLU A 56 3.56 3.48 -2.71
N TYR A 57 2.98 4.08 -3.73
CA TYR A 57 3.64 4.30 -5.01
C TYR A 57 3.22 5.63 -5.63
N GLU A 58 4.19 6.46 -5.97
CA GLU A 58 3.97 7.79 -6.54
C GLU A 58 3.96 7.76 -8.07
N LEU A 59 2.95 8.39 -8.66
CA LEU A 59 2.88 8.78 -10.06
C LEU A 59 3.06 10.28 -10.16
N SER A 60 4.14 10.70 -10.81
CA SER A 60 4.34 12.11 -11.14
C SER A 60 3.84 12.38 -12.57
N ASN A 61 2.82 13.23 -12.71
CA ASN A 61 2.37 13.73 -14.00
C ASN A 61 2.76 15.21 -14.13
N ARG A 62 3.61 15.51 -15.12
CA ARG A 62 3.98 16.88 -15.47
C ARG A 62 3.23 17.30 -16.73
N GLU A 63 2.24 18.17 -16.57
CA GLU A 63 1.50 18.76 -17.68
C GLU A 63 2.33 19.93 -18.25
N VAL A 64 2.80 19.80 -19.49
CA VAL A 64 3.46 20.90 -20.22
C VAL A 64 2.38 21.67 -20.98
N ILE A 65 2.28 22.98 -20.77
CA ILE A 65 1.32 23.86 -21.46
C ILE A 65 1.53 23.72 -22.97
N GLY A 66 0.53 23.21 -23.70
CA GLY A 66 0.52 23.13 -25.17
C GLY A 66 0.38 21.73 -25.79
N PHE A 67 0.51 20.65 -25.02
CA PHE A 67 0.21 19.29 -25.47
C PHE A 67 -0.90 18.71 -24.58
N GLY A 68 -2.08 18.50 -25.16
CA GLY A 68 -3.19 17.82 -24.49
C GLY A 68 -2.81 16.38 -24.16
N GLY A 69 -2.26 16.15 -22.97
CA GLY A 69 -1.88 14.84 -22.48
C GLY A 69 -2.99 14.28 -21.59
N THR A 70 -3.92 13.52 -22.17
CA THR A 70 -4.80 12.67 -21.37
C THR A 70 -3.95 11.65 -20.62
N ALA A 71 -3.85 11.80 -19.31
CA ALA A 71 -3.19 10.84 -18.44
C ALA A 71 -3.92 9.49 -18.52
N SER A 72 -3.29 8.51 -19.17
CA SER A 72 -3.81 7.15 -19.21
C SER A 72 -3.84 6.58 -17.79
N TYR A 73 -5.01 6.15 -17.34
CA TYR A 73 -5.17 5.37 -16.12
C TYR A 73 -4.33 4.08 -16.23
N ASP A 74 -3.21 4.01 -15.52
CA ASP A 74 -2.50 2.75 -15.35
C ASP A 74 -3.18 1.95 -14.23
N SER A 75 -3.85 0.86 -14.63
CA SER A 75 -4.57 -0.04 -13.72
C SER A 75 -3.65 -0.91 -12.87
N THR A 76 -2.35 -1.01 -13.20
CA THR A 76 -1.40 -1.90 -12.53
C THR A 76 -0.91 -1.37 -11.18
N LEU A 77 -1.00 -0.06 -10.95
CA LEU A 77 -0.56 0.59 -9.72
C LEU A 77 -1.29 0.11 -8.47
N ASN A 78 -2.59 -0.10 -8.63
CA ASN A 78 -3.46 -0.60 -7.56
C ASN A 78 -3.01 -2.01 -7.13
N GLY A 79 -2.66 -2.87 -8.10
CA GLY A 79 -2.07 -4.17 -7.82
C GLY A 79 -0.68 -4.07 -7.20
N LYS A 80 0.13 -3.10 -7.64
CA LYS A 80 1.49 -2.88 -7.13
C LYS A 80 1.49 -2.48 -5.66
N VAL A 81 0.68 -1.51 -5.24
CA VAL A 81 0.63 -1.09 -3.83
C VAL A 81 0.06 -2.16 -2.92
N LEU A 82 -0.89 -2.96 -3.41
CA LEU A 82 -1.43 -4.10 -2.68
C LEU A 82 -0.38 -5.22 -2.50
N ASP A 83 0.37 -5.56 -3.55
CA ASP A 83 1.48 -6.52 -3.47
C ASP A 83 2.56 -6.06 -2.49
N LEU A 84 2.93 -4.76 -2.52
CA LEU A 84 3.86 -4.17 -1.56
C LEU A 84 3.36 -4.32 -0.11
N ALA A 85 2.09 -3.95 0.14
CA ALA A 85 1.49 -4.05 1.48
C ALA A 85 1.41 -5.50 1.98
N ILE A 86 1.05 -6.46 1.12
CA ILE A 86 0.99 -7.88 1.48
C ILE A 86 2.39 -8.41 1.82
N ARG A 87 3.39 -8.11 0.98
CA ARG A 87 4.78 -8.53 1.20
C ARG A 87 5.33 -7.97 2.50
N GLU A 88 5.09 -6.70 2.79
CA GLU A 88 5.51 -6.10 4.06
C GLU A 88 4.81 -6.78 5.25
N ALA A 89 3.51 -7.05 5.17
CA ALA A 89 2.78 -7.75 6.23
C ALA A 89 3.36 -9.15 6.48
N VAL A 90 3.69 -9.89 5.42
CA VAL A 90 4.32 -11.22 5.51
C VAL A 90 5.74 -11.12 6.08
N ASN A 91 6.54 -10.13 5.66
CA ASN A 91 7.88 -9.93 6.23
C ASN A 91 7.80 -9.64 7.73
N ASN A 92 6.87 -8.78 8.15
CA ASN A 92 6.63 -8.47 9.56
C ASN A 92 6.16 -9.70 10.35
N LEU A 93 5.35 -10.57 9.73
CA LEU A 93 4.99 -11.87 10.31
C LEU A 93 6.22 -12.76 10.51
N VAL A 94 7.08 -12.90 9.50
CA VAL A 94 8.31 -13.70 9.58
C VAL A 94 9.25 -13.15 10.66
N THR A 95 9.45 -11.83 10.70
CA THR A 95 10.22 -11.18 11.77
C THR A 95 9.62 -11.45 13.15
N GLY A 96 8.29 -11.46 13.28
CA GLY A 96 7.60 -11.86 14.50
C GLY A 96 7.90 -13.30 14.93
N ILE A 97 8.04 -14.22 13.96
CA ILE A 97 8.43 -15.60 14.22
C ILE A 97 9.88 -15.70 14.68
N GLU A 98 10.80 -15.07 13.94
CA GLU A 98 12.24 -15.12 14.19
C GLU A 98 12.60 -14.52 15.57
N ASN A 99 11.92 -13.44 15.96
CA ASN A 99 12.09 -12.81 17.27
C ASN A 99 11.37 -13.57 18.40
N GLY A 100 10.66 -14.66 18.10
CA GLY A 100 9.92 -15.46 19.06
C GLY A 100 8.66 -14.80 19.61
N ALA A 101 8.21 -13.70 19.01
CA ALA A 101 6.94 -13.03 19.36
C ALA A 101 5.72 -13.90 19.00
N TRP A 102 5.86 -14.76 17.99
CA TRP A 102 4.95 -15.86 17.73
C TRP A 102 5.73 -17.12 17.42
N LYS A 103 5.34 -18.23 18.04
CA LYS A 103 5.93 -19.55 17.78
C LYS A 103 4.85 -20.42 17.15
N PRO A 104 4.82 -20.59 15.82
CA PRO A 104 3.93 -21.58 15.22
C PRO A 104 4.22 -22.94 15.87
N ALA A 105 3.16 -23.68 16.21
CA ALA A 105 3.31 -25.01 16.78
C ALA A 105 4.20 -25.85 15.83
N GLN A 106 5.29 -26.41 16.38
CA GLN A 106 6.17 -27.33 15.66
C GLN A 106 5.44 -28.63 15.30
#